data_AF-A0A3D1YQ48-F1
#
_entry.id   AF-A0A3D1YQ48-F1
#
_cell.length_a   1.000
_cell.length_b   1.000
_cell.length_c   1.000
_cell.angle_alpha   90.00
_cell.angle_beta   90.00
_cell.angle_gamma   90.00
#
_symmetry.space_group_name_H-M   'P 1'
#
loop_
_entity.id
_entity.type
_entity.pdbx_description
1 polymer ?
#
loop_
_entity_poly.entity_id
_entity_poly.type
_entity_poly.pdbx_seq_one_letter_code
_entity_poly.pdbx_strand_id
1 'polypeptide(L)' 'TEVSGLSNEICQKLTDTRPANIARAGRIQGVTPSALSLLLVHLRRQSNSAPDRAVSNG' A
#
# COMPACT_ATOMS: atom_id res chain seq x y z
N THR A 1 -7.83 -0.17 4.52
CA THR A 1 -6.73 0.45 3.74
C THR A 1 -7.25 0.80 2.36
N GLU A 2 -7.34 2.07 2.00
CA GLU A 2 -7.76 2.47 0.66
C GLU A 2 -6.53 2.69 -0.24
N VAL A 3 -6.36 1.81 -1.22
CA VAL A 3 -5.27 1.90 -2.20
C VAL A 3 -5.91 2.07 -3.58
N SER A 4 -5.63 3.21 -4.21
CA SER A 4 -6.12 3.48 -5.56
C SER A 4 -5.72 2.36 -6.53
N GLY A 5 -6.71 1.80 -7.24
CA GLY A 5 -6.53 0.70 -8.19
C GLY A 5 -6.63 -0.71 -7.60
N LEU A 6 -6.79 -0.88 -6.28
CA LEU A 6 -7.17 -2.17 -5.69
C LEU A 6 -8.69 -2.32 -5.66
N SER A 7 -9.16 -3.53 -5.94
CA SER A 7 -10.58 -3.89 -5.79
C SER A 7 -11.00 -3.92 -4.32
N ASN A 8 -12.26 -3.59 -4.04
CA ASN A 8 -12.82 -3.59 -2.69
C ASN A 8 -12.65 -4.93 -1.97
N GLU A 9 -12.80 -6.06 -2.67
CA GLU A 9 -12.59 -7.39 -2.11
C GLU A 9 -11.16 -7.58 -1.58
N ILE A 10 -10.16 -7.13 -2.34
CA ILE A 10 -8.74 -7.22 -1.95
C ILE A 10 -8.48 -6.29 -0.77
N CYS A 11 -8.99 -5.06 -0.82
CA CYS A 11 -8.88 -4.12 0.30
C CYS A 11 -9.49 -4.68 1.59
N GLN A 12 -10.66 -5.33 1.50
CA GLN A 12 -11.32 -5.97 2.63
C GLN A 12 -10.47 -7.13 3.17
N LYS A 13 -10.05 -8.07 2.32
CA LYS A 13 -9.20 -9.20 2.71
C LYS A 13 -7.89 -8.77 3.39
N LEU A 14 -7.24 -7.72 2.87
CA LEU A 14 -6.03 -7.16 3.47
C LEU A 14 -6.32 -6.49 4.82
N THR A 15 -7.46 -5.81 4.94
CA THR A 15 -7.90 -5.13 6.17
C THR A 15 -8.28 -6.14 7.26
N ASP A 16 -8.90 -7.25 6.89
CA ASP A 16 -9.30 -8.33 7.80
C ASP A 16 -8.11 -9.17 8.25
N THR A 17 -7.23 -9.55 7.31
CA THR A 17 -6.08 -10.42 7.61
C THR A 17 -4.95 -9.66 8.30
N ARG A 18 -4.81 -8.35 8.03
CA ARG A 18 -3.71 -7.48 8.53
C ARG A 18 -2.34 -8.16 8.43
N PRO A 19 -1.90 -8.55 7.22
CA PRO A 19 -0.65 -9.27 7.05
C PRO A 19 0.53 -8.43 7.55
N ALA A 20 1.42 -9.05 8.34
CA ALA A 20 2.58 -8.36 8.92
C ALA A 20 3.59 -7.85 7.88
N ASN A 21 3.57 -8.41 6.65
CA ASN A 21 4.43 -7.98 5.56
C ASN A 21 3.85 -8.37 4.19
N ILE A 22 4.46 -7.86 3.12
CA ILE A 22 4.08 -8.10 1.73
C ILE A 22 4.14 -9.59 1.36
N ALA A 23 5.12 -10.35 1.87
CA ALA A 23 5.23 -11.78 1.61
C ALA A 23 4.07 -12.60 2.23
N ARG A 24 3.48 -12.12 3.33
CA ARG A 24 2.25 -12.71 3.90
C ARG A 24 1.01 -12.24 3.13
N ALA A 25 0.96 -10.98 2.72
CA ALA A 25 -0.14 -10.46 1.89
C ALA A 25 -0.30 -11.24 0.59
N GLY A 26 0.79 -11.62 -0.07
CA GLY A 26 0.76 -12.42 -1.30
C GLY A 26 0.30 -13.87 -1.14
N ARG A 27 0.14 -14.36 0.10
CA ARG A 27 -0.44 -15.69 0.37
C ARG A 27 -1.96 -15.65 0.58
N ILE A 28 -2.57 -14.47 0.65
CA ILE A 28 -4.01 -14.32 0.83
C ILE A 28 -4.71 -14.69 -0.48
N GLN A 29 -5.75 -15.52 -0.39
CA GLN A 29 -6.48 -16.01 -1.57
C GLN A 29 -7.07 -14.84 -2.38
N GLY A 30 -6.83 -14.84 -3.69
CA GLY A 30 -7.31 -13.81 -4.61
C GLY A 30 -6.45 -12.55 -4.63
N VAL A 31 -5.41 -12.44 -3.80
CA VAL A 31 -4.38 -11.43 -3.98
C VAL A 31 -3.52 -11.81 -5.17
N THR A 32 -3.42 -10.90 -6.14
CA THR A 32 -2.66 -11.09 -7.37
C THR A 32 -1.30 -10.39 -7.30
N PRO A 33 -0.34 -10.75 -8.17
CA PRO A 33 0.91 -10.01 -8.31
C PRO A 33 0.70 -8.52 -8.63
N SER A 34 -0.31 -8.18 -9.43
CA SER A 34 -0.62 -6.78 -9.74
C SER A 34 -1.08 -5.99 -8.51
N ALA A 35 -1.88 -6.61 -7.63
CA ALA A 35 -2.31 -5.98 -6.37
C ALA A 35 -1.11 -5.72 -5.43
N LEU A 36 -0.16 -6.65 -5.37
CA LEU A 36 1.09 -6.47 -4.61
C LEU A 36 1.92 -5.31 -5.15
N SER A 37 2.05 -5.19 -6.47
CA SER A 37 2.75 -4.06 -7.10
C SER A 37 2.12 -2.71 -6.74
N LEU A 38 0.78 -2.60 -6.81
CA LEU A 38 0.07 -1.39 -6.42
C LEU A 38 0.25 -1.05 -4.94
N LEU A 39 0.19 -2.05 -4.06
CA LEU A 39 0.44 -1.88 -2.64
C LEU A 39 1.87 -1.37 -2.37
N LEU A 40 2.87 -1.93 -3.04
CA LEU A 40 4.26 -1.49 -2.92
C LEU A 40 4.44 -0.03 -3.37
N VAL A 41 3.89 0.34 -4.53
CA VAL A 41 3.94 1.74 -5.02
C VAL A 41 3.27 2.68 -4.02
N HIS A 42 2.11 2.31 -3.48
CA HIS A 42 1.40 3.09 -2.48
C HIS A 42 2.22 3.31 -1.21
N LEU A 43 2.84 2.26 -0.66
CA LEU A 43 3.72 2.37 0.51
C LEU A 43 4.94 3.25 0.25
N ARG A 44 5.55 3.15 -0.94
CA ARG A 44 6.71 3.98 -1.33
C ARG A 44 6.35 5.47 -1.42
N ARG A 45 5.15 5.80 -1.91
CA ARG A 45 4.66 7.19 -1.98
C ARG A 45 4.41 7.78 -0.59
N GLN A 46 3.84 7.00 0.33
CA GLN A 46 3.68 7.44 1.72
C GLN A 46 5.03 7.73 2.38
N SER A 47 6.03 6.87 2.18
CA SER A 47 7.38 7.10 2.72
C SER A 47 8.08 8.32 2.13
N ASN A 48 7.76 8.70 0.89
CA ASN A 48 8.36 9.85 0.21
C ASN A 48 7.57 11.15 0.41
N SER A 49 6.51 11.11 1.23
CA SER A 49 5.80 12.31 1.68
C SER A 49 6.58 12.95 2.84
N ALA A 50 7.86 13.25 2.62
CA ALA A 50 8.58 14.16 3.49
C ALA A 50 7.91 15.54 3.38
N PRO A 51 7.71 16.28 4.49
CA PRO A 51 7.09 17.59 4.41
C PRO A 51 8.05 18.50 3.64
N ASP A 52 7.57 19.04 2.53
CA ASP A 52 8.15 20.17 1.81
C ASP A 52 8.14 21.41 2.73
N ARG A 53 9.03 21.41 3.74
CA ARG A 53 9.14 22.46 4.76
C ARG A 53 10.60 22.76 5.02
N ALA A 54 11.33 23.09 3.96
CA ALA A 54 12.65 23.70 4.04
C ALA A 54 13.00 24.46 2.75
N VAL A 55 12.08 25.28 2.24
CA VAL A 55 12.44 26.43 1.41
C VAL A 55 11.66 27.65 1.90
N SER A 56 12.08 28.14 3.06
CA SER A 56 11.74 29.47 3.54
C SER A 56 13.02 30.28 3.48
N ASN A 57 12.99 31.31 2.64
CA ASN A 57 14.02 32.31 2.38
C ASN A 57 15.02 32.55 3.51
N GLY A 58 16.30 32.54 3.14
CA GLY A 58 17.42 33.23 3.78
C GLY A 58 18.30 33.80 2.69
#